data_AF-A0A5M6D3F6-F1
#
_entry.id   AF-A0A5M6D3F6-F1
#
_cell.length_a   1.000
_cell.length_b   1.000
_cell.length_c   1.000
_cell.angle_alpha   90.00
_cell.angle_beta   90.00
_cell.angle_gamma   90.00
#
_symmetry.space_group_name_H-M   'P 1'
#
loop_
_entity.id
_entity.type
_entity.pdbx_description
1 polymer ?
#
loop_
_entity_poly.entity_id
_entity_poly.type
_entity_poly.pdbx_seq_one_letter_code
_entity_poly.pdbx_strand_id
1 'polypeptide(L)'
;MSSFLTIGLFFVFHRFWSVRNLDIVLLILLAPGLLMVHEGRRRHLREVEFGEIAIREKARQENDSGSELPPLSETSSQRKSSRRTLPRPEFDTTAMLVRTYPVQEQDAATVDTVESESPADQPGDKPADQPEDAAKQTESPPTETPTADSPAETTEALSIQEETNVPLVTTPDALDERLEATAEDPDPDATDAELSAKQLQRSGFILLFAVEFAILIRLLIDPLMVRRPLLDPNLTVGGLYFISISLFIFMMANVATSTPRMKVWQGPQLGPGYALMHRLPTITTRPVSTALAGEEPATEDELDLSSRSWTMLARILAITAHLAIVVGVVLIGNRHFGNVRAGVGCATLYLMLPYTAQMTGRVDHALPAALLLWAVLNYRRPLIAGIFLGLAAGLVYYPLFLLPLWCSFYWQRGVRRFAVGVLATLSILMILLTVGGTDSFVDHLRRMFGLFVPTMEPRGIWGLGWDPRWRLPVIVAFGILSSLFAAWPSPKNLGTLIGCSAAVMVAAQFWHGYGGGLYIAWFLPLLLLTIFRPNLQDRVALKVVDRGAAGPALASDSVSDLQAI
;
A
#
# COMPACT_ATOMS: atom_id res chain seq x y z
N MET A 1 23.42 6.91 -0.36
CA MET A 1 23.67 7.30 1.05
C MET A 1 23.28 6.23 2.05
N SER A 2 21.98 5.95 2.29
CA SER A 2 21.52 4.98 3.32
C SER A 2 22.33 3.67 3.39
N SER A 3 22.54 2.95 2.28
CA SER A 3 23.30 1.69 2.27
C SER A 3 24.73 1.81 2.78
N PHE A 4 25.43 2.93 2.52
CA PHE A 4 26.77 3.18 3.07
C PHE A 4 26.74 3.44 4.58
N LEU A 5 25.73 4.15 5.07
CA LEU A 5 25.52 4.34 6.51
C LEU A 5 25.18 3.00 7.20
N THR A 6 24.37 2.15 6.57
CA THR A 6 24.09 0.77 7.04
C THR A 6 25.37 -0.06 7.14
N ILE A 7 26.24 0.02 6.13
CA ILE A 7 27.56 -0.64 6.16
C ILE A 7 28.40 -0.08 7.31
N GLY A 8 28.56 1.24 7.42
CA GLY A 8 29.36 1.87 8.47
C GLY A 8 28.87 1.56 9.90
N LEU A 9 27.55 1.48 10.11
CA LEU A 9 26.96 1.25 11.44
C LEU A 9 26.86 -0.23 11.84
N PHE A 10 26.81 -1.18 10.91
CA PHE A 10 26.47 -2.57 11.23
C PHE A 10 27.37 -3.65 10.58
N PHE A 11 28.13 -3.31 9.54
CA PHE A 11 29.06 -4.25 8.91
C PHE A 11 30.35 -4.36 9.74
N VAL A 12 30.97 -5.56 9.72
CA VAL A 12 32.24 -5.80 10.43
C VAL A 12 33.30 -6.37 9.48
N PHE A 13 34.25 -5.51 9.15
CA PHE A 13 35.28 -5.74 8.13
C PHE A 13 36.26 -6.86 8.46
N HIS A 14 36.69 -6.99 9.73
CA HIS A 14 37.66 -8.03 10.14
C HIS A 14 37.13 -9.47 9.98
N ARG A 15 35.81 -9.65 9.78
CA ARG A 15 35.18 -10.95 9.54
C ARG A 15 34.13 -10.85 8.43
N PHE A 16 34.60 -10.49 7.24
CA PHE A 16 33.79 -10.30 6.03
C PHE A 16 32.75 -11.42 5.82
N TRP A 17 33.20 -12.67 5.77
CA TRP A 17 32.34 -13.87 5.67
C TRP A 17 31.76 -14.25 7.04
N SER A 18 30.76 -13.50 7.50
CA SER A 18 29.97 -13.81 8.69
C SER A 18 28.48 -13.72 8.41
N VAL A 19 27.67 -14.54 9.10
CA VAL A 19 26.21 -14.58 8.91
C VAL A 19 25.57 -13.20 9.17
N ARG A 20 26.09 -12.43 10.14
CA ARG A 20 25.72 -11.02 10.34
C ARG A 20 25.92 -10.17 9.09
N ASN A 21 27.08 -10.28 8.45
CA ASN A 21 27.38 -9.49 7.26
C ASN A 21 26.53 -9.95 6.07
N LEU A 22 26.23 -11.25 5.94
CA LEU A 22 25.26 -11.77 4.98
C LEU A 22 23.86 -11.18 5.23
N ASP A 23 23.40 -11.16 6.48
CA ASP A 23 22.09 -10.59 6.84
C ASP A 23 22.00 -9.10 6.47
N ILE A 24 23.07 -8.33 6.69
CA ILE A 24 23.17 -6.91 6.26
C ILE A 24 23.22 -6.77 4.73
N VAL A 25 23.95 -7.63 4.02
CA VAL A 25 24.03 -7.61 2.55
C VAL A 25 22.65 -7.93 1.93
N LEU A 26 21.94 -8.94 2.44
CA LEU A 26 20.59 -9.28 1.99
C LEU A 26 19.61 -8.11 2.19
N LEU A 27 19.64 -7.45 3.37
CA LEU A 27 18.83 -6.25 3.63
C LEU A 27 19.15 -5.08 2.69
N ILE A 28 20.42 -4.92 2.28
CA ILE A 28 20.83 -3.89 1.32
C ILE A 28 20.38 -4.25 -0.11
N LEU A 29 20.42 -5.54 -0.49
CA LEU A 29 20.03 -6.02 -1.82
C LEU A 29 18.52 -5.93 -2.11
N LEU A 30 17.67 -5.79 -1.10
CA LEU A 30 16.25 -5.44 -1.28
C LEU A 30 16.07 -4.04 -1.92
N ALA A 31 17.00 -3.10 -1.66
CA ALA A 31 16.89 -1.72 -2.14
C ALA A 31 16.99 -1.56 -3.67
N PRO A 32 17.98 -2.12 -4.39
CA PRO A 32 18.05 -2.00 -5.86
C PRO A 32 16.84 -2.65 -6.55
N GLY A 33 16.40 -3.84 -6.14
CA GLY A 33 15.23 -4.49 -6.74
C GLY A 33 13.95 -3.65 -6.59
N LEU A 34 13.73 -3.10 -5.39
CA LEU A 34 12.63 -2.17 -5.12
C LEU A 34 12.72 -0.90 -5.98
N LEU A 35 13.90 -0.30 -6.12
CA LEU A 35 14.11 0.90 -6.94
C LEU A 35 13.91 0.62 -8.43
N MET A 36 14.29 -0.56 -8.93
CA MET A 36 14.06 -0.97 -10.32
C MET A 36 12.56 -1.12 -10.62
N VAL A 37 11.78 -1.73 -9.72
CA VAL A 37 10.30 -1.78 -9.86
C VAL A 37 9.70 -0.38 -9.89
N HIS A 38 10.10 0.50 -8.97
CA HIS A 38 9.52 1.85 -8.88
C HIS A 38 9.94 2.76 -10.04
N GLU A 39 11.20 2.72 -10.48
CA GLU A 39 11.65 3.57 -11.59
C GLU A 39 11.24 3.00 -12.96
N GLY A 40 11.07 1.68 -13.11
CA GLY A 40 10.38 1.09 -14.26
C GLY A 40 8.96 1.65 -14.38
N ARG A 41 8.15 1.55 -13.32
CA ARG A 41 6.78 2.09 -13.30
C ARG A 41 6.73 3.60 -13.56
N ARG A 42 7.65 4.37 -12.96
CA ARG A 42 7.79 5.83 -13.18
C ARG A 42 8.30 6.21 -14.56
N ARG A 43 8.84 5.30 -15.36
CA ARG A 43 9.13 5.54 -16.79
C ARG A 43 7.89 5.23 -17.62
N HIS A 44 7.30 4.06 -17.40
CA HIS A 44 6.08 3.62 -18.09
C HIS A 44 4.98 4.68 -18.08
N LEU A 45 4.72 5.30 -16.92
CA LEU A 45 3.69 6.34 -16.81
C LEU A 45 4.03 7.63 -17.55
N ARG A 46 5.31 8.00 -17.67
CA ARG A 46 5.74 9.14 -18.51
C ARG A 46 5.47 8.87 -19.98
N GLU A 47 5.71 7.64 -20.46
CA GLU A 47 5.40 7.27 -21.84
C GLU A 47 3.88 7.31 -22.12
N VAL A 48 3.05 6.91 -21.15
CA VAL A 48 1.58 7.03 -21.25
C VAL A 48 1.16 8.51 -21.29
N GLU A 49 1.68 9.36 -20.40
CA GLU A 49 1.40 10.80 -20.36
C GLU A 49 1.83 11.49 -21.67
N PHE A 50 3.04 11.24 -22.18
CA PHE A 50 3.49 11.77 -23.46
C PHE A 50 2.64 11.28 -24.64
N GLY A 51 2.17 10.02 -24.59
CA GLY A 51 1.24 9.48 -25.59
C GLY A 51 -0.11 10.20 -25.61
N GLU A 52 -0.74 10.42 -24.45
CA GLU A 52 -2.00 11.16 -24.35
C GLU A 52 -1.85 12.62 -24.80
N ILE A 53 -0.72 13.28 -24.47
CA ILE A 53 -0.41 14.64 -24.93
C ILE A 53 -0.28 14.68 -26.47
N ALA A 54 0.54 13.82 -27.07
CA ALA A 54 0.75 13.80 -28.53
C ALA A 54 -0.54 13.49 -29.32
N ILE A 55 -1.42 12.62 -28.80
CA ILE A 55 -2.75 12.37 -29.37
C ILE A 55 -3.60 13.64 -29.32
N ARG A 56 -3.56 14.39 -28.22
CA ARG A 56 -4.33 15.64 -28.06
C ARG A 56 -3.78 16.79 -28.91
N GLU A 57 -2.46 16.91 -29.08
CA GLU A 57 -1.85 17.86 -30.02
C GLU A 57 -2.28 17.58 -31.46
N LYS A 58 -2.22 16.31 -31.90
CA LYS A 58 -2.69 15.90 -33.22
C LYS A 58 -4.18 16.20 -33.41
N ALA A 59 -5.01 15.92 -32.41
CA ALA A 59 -6.44 16.24 -32.45
C ALA A 59 -6.71 17.76 -32.49
N ARG A 60 -5.90 18.60 -31.84
CA ARG A 60 -5.96 20.07 -32.01
C ARG A 60 -5.61 20.47 -33.45
N GLN A 61 -4.50 19.96 -34.00
CA GLN A 61 -4.03 20.27 -35.35
C GLN A 61 -5.03 19.85 -36.44
N GLU A 62 -5.68 18.69 -36.29
CA GLU A 62 -6.74 18.23 -37.20
C GLU A 62 -8.00 19.11 -37.14
N ASN A 63 -8.36 19.63 -35.95
CA ASN A 63 -9.47 20.58 -35.80
C ASN A 63 -9.15 21.95 -36.40
N ASP A 64 -7.94 22.47 -36.17
CA ASP A 64 -7.49 23.79 -36.64
C ASP A 64 -7.38 23.81 -38.17
N SER A 65 -6.84 22.72 -38.75
CA SER A 65 -6.81 22.48 -40.21
C SER A 65 -8.21 22.35 -40.84
N GLY A 66 -9.25 22.10 -40.04
CA GLY A 66 -10.64 22.06 -40.49
C GLY A 66 -11.30 23.44 -40.66
N SER A 67 -10.59 24.53 -40.34
CA SER A 67 -11.16 25.88 -40.25
C SER A 67 -10.95 26.79 -41.48
N GLU A 68 -10.32 26.30 -42.56
CA GLU A 68 -10.14 27.06 -43.80
C GLU A 68 -11.48 27.34 -44.52
N LEU A 69 -12.13 28.44 -44.10
CA LEU A 69 -13.18 29.10 -44.87
C LEU A 69 -12.62 29.53 -46.24
N PRO A 70 -13.25 29.14 -47.37
CA PRO A 70 -12.78 29.54 -48.68
C PRO A 70 -12.85 31.08 -48.83
N PRO A 71 -11.86 31.72 -49.48
CA PRO A 71 -11.72 33.17 -49.47
C PRO A 71 -12.91 33.85 -50.15
N LEU A 72 -13.48 34.84 -49.45
CA LEU A 72 -14.53 35.73 -49.97
C LEU A 72 -13.99 36.50 -51.19
N SER A 73 -14.39 36.05 -52.38
CA SER A 73 -14.14 36.74 -53.63
C SER A 73 -15.39 37.55 -54.01
N GLU A 74 -15.30 38.88 -53.94
CA GLU A 74 -16.34 39.73 -54.49
C GLU A 74 -16.42 39.56 -56.01
N THR A 75 -17.61 39.32 -56.56
CA THR A 75 -17.89 39.67 -57.96
C THR A 75 -19.36 39.94 -58.16
N SER A 76 -19.69 41.16 -58.61
CA SER A 76 -21.06 41.60 -58.79
C SER A 76 -21.66 41.15 -60.13
N SER A 77 -22.73 40.37 -60.04
CA SER A 77 -23.83 40.29 -61.01
C SER A 77 -23.51 40.16 -62.52
N GLN A 78 -23.72 38.96 -63.07
CA GLN A 78 -24.30 38.84 -64.43
C GLN A 78 -25.31 37.67 -64.54
N ARG A 79 -26.39 37.90 -65.29
CA ARG A 79 -27.46 36.94 -65.55
C ARG A 79 -27.04 35.89 -66.58
N LYS A 80 -27.36 34.61 -66.35
CA LYS A 80 -28.26 33.85 -67.27
C LYS A 80 -28.81 32.55 -66.68
N SER A 81 -30.02 32.22 -67.14
CA SER A 81 -30.80 31.04 -66.79
C SER A 81 -30.17 29.74 -67.30
N SER A 82 -30.25 28.67 -66.48
CA SER A 82 -30.67 27.35 -66.96
C SER A 82 -31.38 26.57 -65.84
N ARG A 83 -32.27 25.65 -66.23
CA ARG A 83 -33.36 25.10 -65.41
C ARG A 83 -33.29 23.58 -65.41
N ARG A 84 -33.17 22.94 -64.24
CA ARG A 84 -33.49 21.51 -64.10
C ARG A 84 -34.03 21.18 -62.72
N THR A 85 -35.06 20.35 -62.70
CA THR A 85 -35.88 20.02 -61.52
C THR A 85 -35.40 18.73 -60.84
N LEU A 86 -35.58 18.63 -59.52
CA LEU A 86 -35.46 17.38 -58.75
C LEU A 86 -36.79 17.11 -58.02
N PRO A 87 -37.36 15.89 -58.10
CA PRO A 87 -38.59 15.51 -57.40
C PRO A 87 -38.34 14.81 -56.05
N ARG A 88 -39.31 14.91 -55.12
CA ARG A 88 -39.54 13.92 -54.05
C ARG A 88 -40.39 12.75 -54.60
N PRO A 89 -40.23 11.53 -54.07
CA PRO A 89 -41.23 10.93 -53.17
C PRO A 89 -40.62 10.66 -51.77
N GLU A 90 -41.30 10.72 -50.63
CA GLU A 90 -42.48 9.98 -50.11
C GLU A 90 -42.13 8.63 -49.44
N PHE A 91 -42.77 8.36 -48.30
CA PHE A 91 -42.69 7.13 -47.51
C PHE A 91 -43.68 6.09 -48.02
N ASP A 92 -43.37 4.80 -47.83
CA ASP A 92 -44.40 3.79 -47.57
C ASP A 92 -43.88 2.71 -46.60
N THR A 93 -44.79 1.99 -45.96
CA THR A 93 -44.54 0.98 -44.93
C THR A 93 -45.27 -0.31 -45.25
N THR A 94 -44.60 -1.47 -45.12
CA THR A 94 -45.19 -2.79 -44.72
C THR A 94 -44.10 -3.87 -44.67
N ALA A 95 -43.95 -4.55 -43.52
CA ALA A 95 -43.47 -5.94 -43.29
C ALA A 95 -42.13 -6.43 -43.93
N MET A 96 -41.33 -7.39 -43.43
CA MET A 96 -41.24 -8.27 -42.23
C MET A 96 -39.86 -9.01 -42.31
N LEU A 97 -39.36 -9.94 -41.47
CA LEU A 97 -39.81 -10.70 -40.29
C LEU A 97 -38.55 -11.26 -39.56
N VAL A 98 -38.48 -11.21 -38.21
CA VAL A 98 -37.75 -12.18 -37.32
C VAL A 98 -36.19 -12.21 -37.40
N ARG A 99 -35.42 -12.34 -36.30
CA ARG A 99 -35.56 -13.29 -35.16
C ARG A 99 -34.91 -12.81 -33.84
N THR A 100 -35.48 -13.19 -32.70
CA THR A 100 -35.00 -12.92 -31.32
C THR A 100 -35.51 -13.99 -30.30
N TYR A 101 -34.99 -13.95 -29.06
CA TYR A 101 -35.43 -14.68 -27.82
C TYR A 101 -35.12 -16.19 -27.74
N PRO A 102 -35.07 -16.87 -26.55
CA PRO A 102 -35.76 -16.66 -25.23
C PRO A 102 -35.14 -15.60 -24.28
N VAL A 103 -35.71 -15.10 -23.15
CA VAL A 103 -36.79 -15.51 -22.18
C VAL A 103 -36.29 -16.51 -21.11
N GLN A 104 -36.40 -16.25 -19.79
CA GLN A 104 -37.57 -16.43 -18.86
C GLN A 104 -37.32 -15.62 -17.54
N GLU A 105 -38.20 -14.76 -17.00
CA GLU A 105 -39.38 -15.00 -16.09
C GLU A 105 -39.04 -15.72 -14.76
N GLN A 106 -39.66 -15.50 -13.59
CA GLN A 106 -40.86 -14.74 -13.11
C GLN A 106 -40.55 -14.24 -11.65
N ASP A 107 -41.35 -13.52 -10.85
CA ASP A 107 -42.80 -13.33 -10.72
C ASP A 107 -43.14 -12.03 -9.92
N ALA A 108 -44.42 -11.63 -9.74
CA ALA A 108 -44.78 -10.39 -9.00
C ALA A 108 -46.13 -10.39 -8.21
N ALA A 109 -46.12 -9.78 -7.02
CA ALA A 109 -47.28 -9.46 -6.14
C ALA A 109 -46.83 -8.49 -4.99
N THR A 110 -47.63 -7.62 -4.34
CA THR A 110 -49.03 -7.17 -4.55
C THR A 110 -49.27 -5.75 -3.96
N VAL A 111 -50.45 -5.19 -4.30
CA VAL A 111 -51.17 -3.97 -3.86
C VAL A 111 -51.43 -3.86 -2.33
N ASP A 112 -51.37 -2.65 -1.73
CA ASP A 112 -52.53 -1.96 -1.07
C ASP A 112 -52.31 -0.46 -0.68
N THR A 113 -53.39 0.19 -0.22
CA THR A 113 -53.62 1.65 0.03
C THR A 113 -53.01 2.22 1.35
N VAL A 114 -52.95 3.54 1.67
CA VAL A 114 -54.02 4.55 1.98
C VAL A 114 -53.47 6.02 1.95
N GLU A 115 -54.37 7.02 1.99
CA GLU A 115 -54.21 8.49 2.13
C GLU A 115 -53.42 8.94 3.41
N SER A 116 -53.05 10.19 3.70
CA SER A 116 -53.36 11.57 3.22
C SER A 116 -52.08 12.49 3.34
N GLU A 117 -51.99 13.84 3.33
CA GLU A 117 -52.93 15.00 3.27
C GLU A 117 -52.19 16.31 2.78
N SER A 118 -52.77 17.50 3.02
CA SER A 118 -52.21 18.88 2.80
C SER A 118 -52.94 19.87 3.75
N PRO A 119 -52.84 21.25 3.74
CA PRO A 119 -52.18 22.19 2.81
C PRO A 119 -51.47 23.43 3.47
N ALA A 120 -51.10 24.41 2.62
CA ALA A 120 -50.95 25.87 2.89
C ALA A 120 -49.71 26.36 3.68
N ASP A 121 -49.23 27.62 3.54
CA ASP A 121 -49.76 28.76 2.74
C ASP A 121 -48.64 29.70 2.19
N GLN A 122 -49.02 30.64 1.31
CA GLN A 122 -48.23 31.78 0.81
C GLN A 122 -49.05 33.08 0.96
N PRO A 123 -48.44 34.28 1.19
CA PRO A 123 -47.61 34.94 0.17
C PRO A 123 -46.45 35.80 0.75
N GLY A 124 -45.85 36.66 -0.07
CA GLY A 124 -44.89 37.69 0.36
C GLY A 124 -45.11 39.03 -0.37
N ASP A 125 -44.36 40.07 0.01
CA ASP A 125 -44.38 41.38 -0.66
C ASP A 125 -43.02 42.12 -0.55
N LYS A 126 -42.90 43.26 -1.25
CA LYS A 126 -41.75 44.20 -1.33
C LYS A 126 -42.16 45.57 -0.70
N PRO A 127 -41.38 46.69 -0.77
CA PRO A 127 -40.01 46.92 -1.25
C PRO A 127 -39.08 47.69 -0.26
N ALA A 128 -37.83 47.92 -0.70
CA ALA A 128 -36.94 49.08 -0.48
C ALA A 128 -36.90 49.87 0.85
N ASP A 129 -35.67 50.10 1.35
CA ASP A 129 -35.16 51.48 1.53
C ASP A 129 -33.62 51.55 1.57
N GLN A 130 -33.08 52.76 1.35
CA GLN A 130 -31.67 53.19 1.48
C GLN A 130 -31.71 54.62 2.07
N PRO A 131 -30.71 55.11 2.85
CA PRO A 131 -29.41 55.51 2.26
C PRO A 131 -28.18 55.50 3.22
N GLU A 132 -27.02 55.93 2.69
CA GLU A 132 -25.92 56.67 3.38
C GLU A 132 -25.15 55.98 4.54
N ASP A 133 -23.87 56.29 4.85
CA ASP A 133 -22.92 57.32 4.36
C ASP A 133 -21.44 56.84 4.50
N ALA A 134 -20.50 57.76 4.21
CA ALA A 134 -19.07 57.84 4.60
C ALA A 134 -18.03 57.30 3.60
N ALA A 135 -17.13 58.20 3.17
CA ALA A 135 -16.12 57.97 2.13
C ALA A 135 -14.69 58.41 2.54
N LYS A 136 -13.69 57.93 1.78
CA LYS A 136 -12.35 58.52 1.53
C LYS A 136 -11.73 57.81 0.31
N GLN A 137 -11.20 58.42 -0.75
CA GLN A 137 -10.24 59.54 -0.91
C GLN A 137 -8.83 59.23 -0.34
N THR A 138 -7.71 59.33 -1.07
CA THR A 138 -7.39 59.53 -2.52
C THR A 138 -5.98 58.88 -2.74
N GLU A 139 -5.44 58.58 -3.92
CA GLU A 139 -4.57 59.48 -4.76
C GLU A 139 -3.94 58.71 -5.96
N SER A 140 -3.51 59.46 -6.97
CA SER A 140 -2.63 59.15 -8.12
C SER A 140 -1.92 60.48 -8.48
N PRO A 141 -0.83 60.61 -9.30
CA PRO A 141 -0.40 59.80 -10.47
C PRO A 141 1.17 59.71 -10.53
N PRO A 142 1.94 59.88 -11.64
CA PRO A 142 1.71 59.67 -13.09
C PRO A 142 2.77 58.82 -13.85
N THR A 143 2.40 58.41 -15.06
CA THR A 143 3.17 58.31 -16.33
C THR A 143 4.70 58.40 -16.37
N GLU A 144 5.35 57.43 -17.04
CA GLU A 144 6.39 57.72 -18.05
C GLU A 144 6.58 56.57 -19.07
N THR A 145 6.98 56.90 -20.31
CA THR A 145 7.20 55.94 -21.43
C THR A 145 8.33 56.43 -22.34
N PRO A 146 9.25 55.56 -22.79
CA PRO A 146 10.06 55.82 -23.99
C PRO A 146 10.00 54.69 -25.04
N THR A 147 10.09 55.06 -26.32
CA THR A 147 10.06 54.16 -27.48
C THR A 147 11.42 54.16 -28.21
N ALA A 148 11.92 52.99 -28.65
CA ALA A 148 13.01 52.88 -29.64
C ALA A 148 13.07 51.49 -30.30
N ASP A 149 13.39 51.43 -31.59
CA ASP A 149 13.42 50.20 -32.39
C ASP A 149 14.76 49.44 -32.36
N SER A 150 14.73 48.11 -32.36
CA SER A 150 15.44 47.23 -33.33
C SER A 150 15.23 45.73 -33.02
N PRO A 151 15.27 44.84 -34.03
CA PRO A 151 14.87 43.44 -33.85
C PRO A 151 15.97 42.57 -33.22
N ALA A 152 15.54 41.66 -32.33
CA ALA A 152 16.33 40.53 -31.86
C ALA A 152 15.50 39.26 -31.93
N GLU A 153 16.03 38.21 -32.57
CA GLU A 153 15.37 36.90 -32.67
C GLU A 153 15.15 36.33 -31.26
N THR A 154 13.88 36.30 -30.83
CA THR A 154 13.49 35.74 -29.54
C THR A 154 12.61 34.53 -29.82
N THR A 155 13.14 33.34 -29.56
CA THR A 155 12.35 32.11 -29.57
C THR A 155 11.30 32.22 -28.45
N GLU A 156 10.05 32.49 -28.81
CA GLU A 156 8.96 32.54 -27.83
C GLU A 156 8.73 31.16 -27.23
N ALA A 157 9.26 30.95 -26.03
CA ALA A 157 8.86 29.86 -25.17
C ALA A 157 7.40 30.10 -24.75
N LEU A 158 6.46 29.41 -25.41
CA LEU A 158 5.03 29.54 -25.18
C LEU A 158 4.71 29.44 -23.68
N SER A 159 3.96 30.42 -23.18
CA SER A 159 3.66 30.58 -21.76
C SER A 159 2.70 29.49 -21.28
N ILE A 160 3.21 28.58 -20.43
CA ILE A 160 2.42 27.55 -19.75
C ILE A 160 1.47 28.22 -18.74
N GLN A 161 0.23 28.51 -19.15
CA GLN A 161 -0.79 29.06 -18.23
C GLN A 161 -2.25 28.72 -18.56
N GLU A 162 -2.53 27.79 -19.48
CA GLU A 162 -3.90 27.33 -19.78
C GLU A 162 -3.99 25.80 -20.06
N GLU A 163 -3.11 25.01 -19.43
CA GLU A 163 -3.05 23.54 -19.59
C GLU A 163 -3.64 22.75 -18.41
N THR A 164 -3.87 23.39 -17.26
CA THR A 164 -4.32 22.75 -16.02
C THR A 164 -5.81 22.41 -16.03
N ASN A 165 -6.17 21.33 -16.75
CA ASN A 165 -7.31 20.45 -16.47
C ASN A 165 -7.24 19.22 -17.42
N VAL A 166 -6.49 18.19 -17.01
CA VAL A 166 -6.36 16.92 -17.75
C VAL A 166 -6.46 15.73 -16.78
N PRO A 167 -7.68 15.31 -16.39
CA PRO A 167 -7.84 13.96 -15.86
C PRO A 167 -7.47 12.96 -16.96
N LEU A 168 -6.71 11.91 -16.62
CA LEU A 168 -6.44 10.82 -17.57
C LEU A 168 -7.76 10.25 -18.09
N VAL A 169 -7.80 9.98 -19.40
CA VAL A 169 -9.01 9.47 -20.08
C VAL A 169 -9.28 8.00 -19.70
N THR A 170 -8.27 7.32 -19.13
CA THR A 170 -8.41 5.99 -18.54
C THR A 170 -9.02 6.07 -17.14
N THR A 171 -9.95 5.15 -16.83
CA THR A 171 -10.41 4.97 -15.45
C THR A 171 -9.22 4.58 -14.55
N PRO A 172 -9.11 5.08 -13.29
CA PRO A 172 -7.90 4.88 -12.49
C PRO A 172 -7.50 3.41 -12.31
N ASP A 173 -8.49 2.52 -12.19
CA ASP A 173 -8.26 1.08 -12.00
C ASP A 173 -7.62 0.44 -13.26
N ALA A 174 -7.86 0.99 -14.47
CA ALA A 174 -7.25 0.57 -15.74
C ALA A 174 -5.85 1.17 -15.97
N LEU A 175 -5.59 2.38 -15.45
CA LEU A 175 -4.24 2.96 -15.44
C LEU A 175 -3.30 2.17 -14.52
N ASP A 176 -3.74 1.89 -13.29
CA ASP A 176 -3.02 0.99 -12.38
C ASP A 176 -2.87 -0.41 -13.02
N GLU A 177 -3.85 -0.91 -13.80
CA GLU A 177 -3.68 -2.17 -14.55
C GLU A 177 -2.55 -2.10 -15.59
N ARG A 178 -2.51 -1.08 -16.46
CA ARG A 178 -1.42 -0.91 -17.44
C ARG A 178 -0.06 -0.76 -16.77
N LEU A 179 0.02 -0.08 -15.62
CA LEU A 179 1.24 0.06 -14.80
C LEU A 179 1.70 -1.21 -14.07
N GLU A 180 0.81 -2.19 -13.91
CA GLU A 180 1.10 -3.46 -13.25
C GLU A 180 1.25 -4.63 -14.25
N ALA A 181 0.83 -4.42 -15.50
CA ALA A 181 1.17 -5.25 -16.66
C ALA A 181 2.70 -5.25 -16.87
N THR A 182 3.31 -6.38 -16.54
CA THR A 182 4.77 -6.59 -16.59
C THR A 182 5.16 -7.72 -17.55
N ALA A 183 4.18 -8.22 -18.30
CA ALA A 183 4.40 -9.02 -19.48
C ALA A 183 4.93 -8.16 -20.62
N GLU A 184 5.81 -8.74 -21.43
CA GLU A 184 6.24 -8.19 -22.72
C GLU A 184 5.31 -8.74 -23.81
N ASP A 185 4.00 -8.57 -23.61
CA ASP A 185 3.00 -8.91 -24.63
C ASP A 185 3.16 -7.97 -25.84
N PRO A 186 3.01 -8.49 -27.08
CA PRO A 186 3.25 -7.73 -28.30
C PRO A 186 2.08 -6.80 -28.63
N ASP A 187 1.91 -5.77 -27.82
CA ASP A 187 1.22 -4.54 -28.21
C ASP A 187 1.98 -3.92 -29.39
N PRO A 188 1.39 -3.86 -30.61
CA PRO A 188 2.11 -3.45 -31.82
C PRO A 188 2.48 -1.97 -31.82
N ASP A 189 1.83 -1.16 -30.97
CA ASP A 189 2.01 0.30 -30.89
C ASP A 189 2.90 0.72 -29.68
N ALA A 190 3.41 -0.24 -28.90
CA ALA A 190 4.24 0.03 -27.73
C ALA A 190 5.65 0.55 -28.10
N THR A 191 6.07 1.64 -27.46
CA THR A 191 7.37 2.27 -27.73
C THR A 191 8.54 1.48 -27.13
N ASP A 192 9.74 1.62 -27.70
CA ASP A 192 11.00 1.10 -27.12
C ASP A 192 11.21 1.56 -25.66
N ALA A 193 10.71 2.74 -25.31
CA ALA A 193 10.77 3.28 -23.96
C ALA A 193 9.76 2.61 -23.01
N GLU A 194 8.53 2.31 -23.45
CA GLU A 194 7.58 1.49 -22.69
C GLU A 194 8.11 0.06 -22.49
N LEU A 195 8.73 -0.55 -23.52
CA LEU A 195 9.39 -1.85 -23.42
C LEU A 195 10.57 -1.81 -22.44
N SER A 196 11.42 -0.78 -22.49
CA SER A 196 12.52 -0.60 -21.53
C SER A 196 12.03 -0.41 -20.09
N ALA A 197 10.91 0.29 -19.90
CA ALA A 197 10.26 0.47 -18.61
C ALA A 197 9.74 -0.87 -18.04
N LYS A 198 9.02 -1.66 -18.85
CA LYS A 198 8.54 -3.01 -18.51
C LYS A 198 9.70 -3.96 -18.16
N GLN A 199 10.77 -3.97 -18.96
CA GLN A 199 11.98 -4.77 -18.71
C GLN A 199 12.69 -4.40 -17.40
N LEU A 200 12.77 -3.10 -17.08
CA LEU A 200 13.34 -2.62 -15.80
C LEU A 200 12.50 -3.07 -14.60
N GLN A 201 11.17 -2.97 -14.72
CA GLN A 201 10.22 -3.41 -13.70
C GLN A 201 10.29 -4.94 -13.48
N ARG A 202 10.30 -5.72 -14.57
CA ARG A 202 10.50 -7.19 -14.60
C ARG A 202 11.79 -7.61 -13.91
N SER A 203 12.90 -6.97 -14.27
CA SER A 203 14.22 -7.23 -13.67
C SER A 203 14.25 -6.91 -12.17
N GLY A 204 13.54 -5.86 -11.74
CA GLY A 204 13.37 -5.50 -10.33
C GLY A 204 12.61 -6.57 -9.53
N PHE A 205 11.50 -7.08 -10.06
CA PHE A 205 10.74 -8.17 -9.42
C PHE A 205 11.57 -9.46 -9.29
N ILE A 206 12.30 -9.85 -10.34
CA ILE A 206 13.17 -11.04 -10.32
C ILE A 206 14.26 -10.90 -9.25
N LEU A 207 14.89 -9.72 -9.14
CA LEU A 207 15.90 -9.44 -8.12
C LEU A 207 15.32 -9.48 -6.69
N LEU A 208 14.13 -8.89 -6.48
CA LEU A 208 13.44 -8.97 -5.19
C LEU A 208 13.16 -10.42 -4.78
N PHE A 209 12.60 -11.24 -5.68
CA PHE A 209 12.32 -12.65 -5.43
C PHE A 209 13.58 -13.45 -5.09
N ALA A 210 14.69 -13.23 -5.80
CA ALA A 210 15.95 -13.91 -5.52
C ALA A 210 16.51 -13.54 -4.13
N VAL A 211 16.43 -12.27 -3.73
CA VAL A 211 16.89 -11.78 -2.42
C VAL A 211 15.97 -12.29 -1.30
N GLU A 212 14.65 -12.23 -1.47
CA GLU A 212 13.69 -12.78 -0.51
C GLU A 212 13.82 -14.29 -0.37
N PHE A 213 14.19 -15.02 -1.43
CA PHE A 213 14.41 -16.46 -1.38
C PHE A 213 15.67 -16.81 -0.59
N ALA A 214 16.74 -16.03 -0.76
CA ALA A 214 17.94 -16.14 0.07
C ALA A 214 17.66 -15.79 1.54
N ILE A 215 16.83 -14.76 1.81
CA ILE A 215 16.34 -14.44 3.16
C ILE A 215 15.50 -15.59 3.74
N LEU A 216 14.61 -16.20 2.96
CA LEU A 216 13.81 -17.35 3.38
C LEU A 216 14.70 -18.53 3.76
N ILE A 217 15.64 -18.92 2.91
CA ILE A 217 16.63 -19.97 3.20
C ILE A 217 17.40 -19.64 4.49
N ARG A 218 17.86 -18.40 4.65
CA ARG A 218 18.55 -17.93 5.86
C ARG A 218 17.66 -18.02 7.13
N LEU A 219 16.36 -17.76 7.02
CA LEU A 219 15.39 -17.90 8.11
C LEU A 219 15.02 -19.36 8.40
N LEU A 220 15.10 -20.27 7.41
CA LEU A 220 14.89 -21.71 7.59
C LEU A 220 16.13 -22.42 8.16
N ILE A 221 17.33 -21.96 7.83
CA ILE A 221 18.59 -22.39 8.45
C ILE A 221 18.71 -21.86 9.89
N ASP A 222 18.07 -20.74 10.21
CA ASP A 222 18.18 -20.06 11.50
C ASP A 222 18.03 -20.98 12.73
N PRO A 223 17.00 -21.86 12.85
CA PRO A 223 16.84 -22.71 14.03
C PRO A 223 17.94 -23.76 14.21
N LEU A 224 18.67 -24.10 13.14
CA LEU A 224 19.80 -25.04 13.15
C LEU A 224 21.09 -24.40 13.71
N MET A 225 21.15 -23.07 13.80
CA MET A 225 22.36 -22.36 14.24
C MET A 225 22.60 -22.44 15.76
N VAL A 226 23.48 -23.35 16.17
CA VAL A 226 23.92 -23.55 17.57
C VAL A 226 24.63 -22.31 18.13
N ARG A 227 25.48 -21.63 17.33
CA ARG A 227 26.17 -20.40 17.70
C ARG A 227 25.76 -19.27 16.75
N ARG A 228 25.46 -18.10 17.31
CA ARG A 228 24.96 -16.93 16.57
C ARG A 228 25.88 -15.72 16.83
N PRO A 229 26.40 -15.04 15.79
CA PRO A 229 27.10 -13.77 15.97
C PRO A 229 26.08 -12.69 16.31
N LEU A 230 26.23 -12.00 17.45
CA LEU A 230 25.35 -10.89 17.80
C LEU A 230 25.60 -9.69 16.85
N LEU A 231 24.53 -9.00 16.47
CA LEU A 231 24.63 -7.75 15.71
C LEU A 231 24.66 -6.55 16.66
N ASP A 232 25.84 -6.30 17.23
CA ASP A 232 26.14 -5.03 17.89
C ASP A 232 26.37 -3.91 16.85
N PRO A 233 25.73 -2.73 17.00
CA PRO A 233 26.01 -1.57 16.17
C PRO A 233 27.34 -0.91 16.53
N ASN A 234 28.10 -0.46 15.54
CA ASN A 234 29.40 0.20 15.69
C ASN A 234 29.30 1.57 16.43
N LEU A 235 28.13 2.20 16.46
CA LEU A 235 27.88 3.49 17.12
C LEU A 235 27.43 3.35 18.59
N THR A 236 27.60 4.42 19.36
CA THR A 236 27.13 4.52 20.75
C THR A 236 25.60 4.57 20.84
N VAL A 237 25.04 4.15 21.97
CA VAL A 237 23.58 4.14 22.19
C VAL A 237 22.96 5.55 22.04
N GLY A 238 23.65 6.59 22.49
CA GLY A 238 23.22 7.99 22.30
C GLY A 238 23.18 8.41 20.84
N GLY A 239 24.20 8.04 20.04
CA GLY A 239 24.21 8.31 18.60
C GLY A 239 23.12 7.56 17.84
N LEU A 240 22.83 6.30 18.23
CA LEU A 240 21.73 5.52 17.66
C LEU A 240 20.36 6.14 17.99
N TYR A 241 20.15 6.62 19.23
CA TYR A 241 18.94 7.35 19.60
C TYR A 241 18.80 8.64 18.78
N PHE A 242 19.85 9.44 18.66
CA PHE A 242 19.83 10.68 17.87
C PHE A 242 19.44 10.41 16.42
N ILE A 243 20.13 9.49 15.73
CA ILE A 243 19.80 9.11 14.34
C ILE A 243 18.37 8.57 14.23
N SER A 244 17.94 7.70 15.15
CA SER A 244 16.59 7.14 15.13
C SER A 244 15.51 8.21 15.30
N ILE A 245 15.68 9.14 16.24
CA ILE A 245 14.72 10.21 16.53
C ILE A 245 14.67 11.20 15.36
N SER A 246 15.83 11.62 14.83
CA SER A 246 15.89 12.53 13.68
C SER A 246 15.28 11.92 12.42
N LEU A 247 15.59 10.65 12.10
CA LEU A 247 14.97 9.95 10.96
C LEU A 247 13.47 9.77 11.16
N PHE A 248 13.02 9.39 12.35
CA PHE A 248 11.60 9.23 12.65
C PHE A 248 10.84 10.56 12.49
N ILE A 249 11.33 11.65 13.09
CA ILE A 249 10.71 12.97 12.96
C ILE A 249 10.65 13.41 11.49
N PHE A 250 11.75 13.29 10.74
CA PHE A 250 11.80 13.64 9.32
C PHE A 250 10.80 12.82 8.49
N MET A 251 10.73 11.51 8.72
CA MET A 251 9.81 10.61 8.01
C MET A 251 8.34 10.87 8.36
N MET A 252 8.01 11.09 9.64
CA MET A 252 6.63 11.37 10.05
C MET A 252 6.18 12.77 9.64
N ALA A 253 7.07 13.76 9.66
CA ALA A 253 6.80 15.10 9.12
C ALA A 253 6.48 15.03 7.63
N ASN A 254 7.27 14.28 6.85
CA ASN A 254 7.01 14.05 5.42
C ASN A 254 5.64 13.37 5.19
N VAL A 255 5.25 12.36 6.00
CA VAL A 255 3.89 11.77 5.94
C VAL A 255 2.80 12.79 6.28
N ALA A 256 3.03 13.68 7.25
CA ALA A 256 2.06 14.70 7.65
C ALA A 256 1.88 15.80 6.60
N THR A 257 2.96 16.21 5.90
CA THR A 257 2.93 17.26 4.87
C THR A 257 2.70 16.74 3.45
N SER A 258 2.76 15.43 3.21
CA SER A 258 2.47 14.84 1.90
C SER A 258 0.99 15.00 1.54
N THR A 259 0.71 15.36 0.29
CA THR A 259 -0.64 15.31 -0.27
C THR A 259 -1.11 13.85 -0.42
N PRO A 260 -2.39 13.55 -0.17
CA PRO A 260 -2.96 12.26 -0.52
C PRO A 260 -3.08 12.12 -2.03
N ARG A 261 -2.81 10.93 -2.59
CA ARG A 261 -3.29 10.58 -3.93
C ARG A 261 -4.33 9.49 -3.77
N MET A 262 -5.60 9.82 -4.03
CA MET A 262 -6.71 8.90 -3.73
C MET A 262 -6.67 7.64 -4.61
N LYS A 263 -6.41 7.74 -5.92
CA LYS A 263 -6.42 6.56 -6.82
C LYS A 263 -5.40 6.50 -7.97
N VAL A 264 -4.74 7.58 -8.39
CA VAL A 264 -3.93 7.57 -9.65
C VAL A 264 -2.62 6.76 -9.55
N TRP A 265 -2.16 6.45 -8.33
CA TRP A 265 -0.86 5.80 -8.08
C TRP A 265 -0.87 5.02 -6.76
N GLN A 266 -1.69 3.96 -6.65
CA GLN A 266 -1.67 3.13 -5.43
C GLN A 266 -0.60 2.03 -5.46
N GLY A 267 -0.16 1.62 -6.65
CA GLY A 267 0.69 0.44 -6.79
C GLY A 267 -0.09 -0.85 -6.51
N PRO A 268 0.53 -1.92 -5.98
CA PRO A 268 -0.14 -3.22 -5.90
C PRO A 268 -1.47 -3.13 -5.18
N GLN A 269 -2.53 -3.49 -5.90
CA GLN A 269 -3.86 -3.62 -5.31
C GLN A 269 -3.77 -4.54 -4.10
N LEU A 270 -4.43 -4.16 -3.01
CA LEU A 270 -4.53 -5.04 -1.86
C LEU A 270 -5.28 -6.30 -2.26
N GLY A 271 -4.64 -7.45 -2.03
CA GLY A 271 -5.32 -8.74 -2.12
C GLY A 271 -6.42 -8.89 -1.04
N PRO A 272 -7.02 -10.08 -0.91
CA PRO A 272 -8.08 -10.34 0.08
C PRO A 272 -7.72 -9.82 1.49
N GLY A 273 -8.69 -9.16 2.15
CA GLY A 273 -8.42 -8.41 3.38
C GLY A 273 -9.63 -7.58 3.85
N TYR A 274 -9.39 -6.72 4.84
CA TYR A 274 -10.44 -5.95 5.49
C TYR A 274 -10.90 -4.77 4.62
N ALA A 275 -12.17 -4.75 4.22
CA ALA A 275 -12.70 -3.83 3.20
C ALA A 275 -12.42 -2.33 3.48
N LEU A 276 -12.36 -1.88 4.73
CA LEU A 276 -12.04 -0.49 5.05
C LEU A 276 -10.56 -0.12 4.82
N MET A 277 -9.64 -1.10 4.75
CA MET A 277 -8.24 -0.83 4.37
C MET A 277 -8.14 -0.39 2.91
N HIS A 278 -8.94 -0.99 2.02
CA HIS A 278 -9.02 -0.61 0.60
C HIS A 278 -9.67 0.77 0.36
N ARG A 279 -10.21 1.42 1.42
CA ARG A 279 -10.79 2.78 1.38
C ARG A 279 -9.82 3.86 1.90
N LEU A 280 -8.67 3.49 2.44
CA LEU A 280 -7.67 4.46 2.91
C LEU A 280 -6.82 4.95 1.72
N PRO A 281 -6.68 6.27 1.50
CA PRO A 281 -5.81 6.80 0.44
C PRO A 281 -4.34 6.52 0.75
N THR A 282 -3.54 6.29 -0.31
CA THR A 282 -2.09 6.14 -0.18
C THR A 282 -1.41 7.51 -0.10
N ILE A 283 -0.51 7.68 0.86
CA ILE A 283 0.24 8.91 1.07
C ILE A 283 1.64 8.76 0.47
N THR A 284 1.91 9.49 -0.61
CA THR A 284 3.16 9.34 -1.39
C THR A 284 4.27 10.25 -0.85
N THR A 285 5.17 9.71 -0.02
CA THR A 285 6.28 10.46 0.62
C THR A 285 7.47 10.79 -0.30
N ARG A 286 7.23 10.89 -1.61
CA ARG A 286 8.20 11.28 -2.65
C ARG A 286 7.54 12.25 -3.61
N PRO A 287 8.21 13.34 -4.02
CA PRO A 287 7.73 14.16 -5.11
C PRO A 287 7.73 13.33 -6.41
N VAL A 288 6.53 13.09 -6.93
CA VAL A 288 6.31 13.02 -8.38
C VAL A 288 6.28 14.47 -8.85
N SER A 289 6.95 14.79 -9.97
CA SER A 289 7.00 16.15 -10.50
C SER A 289 5.60 16.61 -10.93
N THR A 290 5.31 17.91 -10.78
CA THR A 290 4.04 18.51 -11.24
C THR A 290 3.84 18.37 -12.75
N ALA A 291 4.93 18.41 -13.53
CA ALA A 291 4.96 18.09 -14.96
C ALA A 291 4.80 16.58 -15.30
N LEU A 292 4.24 15.78 -14.39
CA LEU A 292 4.06 14.31 -14.45
C LEU A 292 2.74 13.97 -13.72
N ALA A 293 1.71 14.73 -14.09
CA ALA A 293 0.38 14.77 -13.46
C ALA A 293 -0.67 15.56 -14.27
N GLY A 294 -0.31 16.66 -14.94
CA GLY A 294 -1.25 17.55 -15.66
C GLY A 294 -2.15 18.42 -14.76
N GLU A 295 -2.48 17.93 -13.57
CA GLU A 295 -3.18 18.63 -12.50
C GLU A 295 -2.19 19.11 -11.42
N GLU A 296 -2.45 20.30 -10.85
CA GLU A 296 -1.86 20.64 -9.55
C GLU A 296 -2.32 19.60 -8.50
N PRO A 297 -1.51 19.26 -7.48
CA PRO A 297 -1.90 18.28 -6.49
C PRO A 297 -3.05 18.83 -5.63
N ALA A 298 -4.29 18.42 -5.96
CA ALA A 298 -5.55 18.86 -5.36
C ALA A 298 -5.40 19.34 -3.92
N THR A 299 -5.61 20.64 -3.73
CA THR A 299 -5.37 21.32 -2.46
C THR A 299 -6.29 20.77 -1.37
N GLU A 300 -5.92 20.92 -0.09
CA GLU A 300 -6.75 20.36 0.99
C GLU A 300 -8.15 20.98 1.09
N ASP A 301 -8.39 22.07 0.37
CA ASP A 301 -9.66 22.80 0.34
C ASP A 301 -10.51 22.44 -0.91
N GLU A 302 -9.96 21.74 -1.90
CA GLU A 302 -10.70 21.10 -3.02
C GLU A 302 -11.18 19.68 -2.67
N LEU A 303 -10.60 19.07 -1.63
CA LEU A 303 -11.01 17.74 -1.15
C LEU A 303 -12.34 17.81 -0.39
N ASP A 304 -13.35 17.10 -0.89
CA ASP A 304 -14.61 16.87 -0.19
C ASP A 304 -14.39 16.42 1.28
N LEU A 305 -15.32 16.81 2.17
CA LEU A 305 -15.26 16.57 3.61
C LEU A 305 -15.06 15.09 3.97
N SER A 306 -15.59 14.16 3.17
CA SER A 306 -15.34 12.72 3.36
C SER A 306 -13.90 12.35 3.00
N SER A 307 -13.38 12.87 1.89
CA SER A 307 -12.02 12.62 1.38
C SER A 307 -10.94 13.21 2.30
N ARG A 308 -11.19 14.40 2.87
CA ARG A 308 -10.33 15.02 3.89
C ARG A 308 -10.28 14.18 5.17
N SER A 309 -11.42 13.62 5.57
CA SER A 309 -11.53 12.70 6.73
C SER A 309 -10.73 11.41 6.53
N TRP A 310 -10.90 10.72 5.39
CA TRP A 310 -10.13 9.50 5.08
C TRP A 310 -8.62 9.76 4.97
N THR A 311 -8.22 10.91 4.43
CA THR A 311 -6.82 11.37 4.39
C THR A 311 -6.23 11.54 5.79
N MET A 312 -6.94 12.22 6.69
CA MET A 312 -6.47 12.44 8.05
C MET A 312 -6.34 11.11 8.82
N LEU A 313 -7.31 10.20 8.65
CA LEU A 313 -7.23 8.84 9.20
C LEU A 313 -6.02 8.06 8.67
N ALA A 314 -5.74 8.11 7.37
CA ALA A 314 -4.56 7.46 6.78
C ALA A 314 -3.24 8.01 7.36
N ARG A 315 -3.11 9.35 7.48
CA ARG A 315 -1.93 10.00 8.08
C ARG A 315 -1.72 9.54 9.54
N ILE A 316 -2.79 9.57 10.35
CA ILE A 316 -2.75 9.16 11.76
C ILE A 316 -2.39 7.68 11.90
N LEU A 317 -2.99 6.80 11.10
CA LEU A 317 -2.74 5.35 11.14
C LEU A 317 -1.31 5.01 10.70
N ALA A 318 -0.79 5.65 9.66
CA ALA A 318 0.59 5.45 9.19
C ALA A 318 1.61 5.88 10.26
N ILE A 319 1.46 7.10 10.81
CA ILE A 319 2.34 7.62 11.86
C ILE A 319 2.29 6.75 13.11
N THR A 320 1.09 6.33 13.52
CA THR A 320 0.90 5.47 14.70
C THR A 320 1.47 4.06 14.48
N ALA A 321 1.33 3.48 13.28
CA ALA A 321 1.90 2.18 12.94
C ALA A 321 3.44 2.22 12.96
N HIS A 322 4.07 3.24 12.37
CA HIS A 322 5.53 3.39 12.42
C HIS A 322 6.05 3.65 13.83
N LEU A 323 5.36 4.48 14.63
CA LEU A 323 5.67 4.68 16.05
C LEU A 323 5.58 3.35 16.83
N ALA A 324 4.51 2.59 16.62
CA ALA A 324 4.29 1.29 17.24
C ALA A 324 5.36 0.26 16.84
N ILE A 325 5.89 0.31 15.60
CA ILE A 325 7.03 -0.52 15.19
C ILE A 325 8.31 -0.12 15.92
N VAL A 326 8.68 1.16 15.88
CA VAL A 326 9.92 1.67 16.52
C VAL A 326 9.91 1.39 18.03
N VAL A 327 8.82 1.76 18.72
CA VAL A 327 8.65 1.52 20.16
C VAL A 327 8.59 0.02 20.45
N GLY A 328 7.88 -0.77 19.65
CA GLY A 328 7.78 -2.22 19.82
C GLY A 328 9.15 -2.92 19.75
N VAL A 329 9.98 -2.57 18.75
CA VAL A 329 11.33 -3.12 18.57
C VAL A 329 12.23 -2.78 19.76
N VAL A 330 12.23 -1.52 20.20
CA VAL A 330 13.04 -1.08 21.36
C VAL A 330 12.57 -1.77 22.65
N LEU A 331 11.25 -1.91 22.86
CA LEU A 331 10.69 -2.60 24.02
C LEU A 331 10.97 -4.11 24.03
N ILE A 332 11.00 -4.77 22.86
CA ILE A 332 11.39 -6.19 22.75
C ILE A 332 12.89 -6.35 23.05
N GLY A 333 13.74 -5.50 22.48
CA GLY A 333 15.18 -5.48 22.77
C GLY A 333 15.49 -5.30 24.25
N ASN A 334 14.81 -4.35 24.91
CA ASN A 334 14.92 -4.14 26.34
C ASN A 334 14.34 -5.33 27.15
N ARG A 335 13.03 -5.58 27.07
CA ARG A 335 12.29 -6.46 27.99
C ARG A 335 12.46 -7.96 27.72
N HIS A 336 12.88 -8.36 26.52
CA HIS A 336 12.92 -9.78 26.13
C HIS A 336 14.31 -10.24 25.69
N PHE A 337 15.08 -9.39 25.02
CA PHE A 337 16.49 -9.69 24.70
C PHE A 337 17.44 -9.26 25.83
N GLY A 338 17.03 -8.37 26.74
CA GLY A 338 17.91 -7.84 27.80
C GLY A 338 19.02 -6.93 27.27
N ASN A 339 18.90 -6.43 26.03
CA ASN A 339 19.90 -5.62 25.37
C ASN A 339 19.23 -4.42 24.67
N VAL A 340 19.26 -3.26 25.35
CA VAL A 340 18.73 -2.00 24.83
C VAL A 340 19.49 -1.55 23.57
N ARG A 341 20.83 -1.74 23.51
CA ARG A 341 21.63 -1.37 22.32
C ARG A 341 21.20 -2.14 21.08
N ALA A 342 20.89 -3.43 21.21
CA ALA A 342 20.32 -4.23 20.12
C ALA A 342 18.91 -3.75 19.74
N GLY A 343 18.05 -3.40 20.70
CA GLY A 343 16.73 -2.83 20.44
C GLY A 343 16.79 -1.50 19.67
N VAL A 344 17.58 -0.53 20.13
CA VAL A 344 17.74 0.77 19.47
C VAL A 344 18.44 0.62 18.12
N GLY A 345 19.47 -0.22 18.00
CA GLY A 345 20.13 -0.51 16.71
C GLY A 345 19.20 -1.15 15.68
N CYS A 346 18.33 -2.06 16.11
CA CYS A 346 17.31 -2.68 15.28
C CYS A 346 16.28 -1.66 14.76
N ALA A 347 15.84 -0.73 15.63
CA ALA A 347 14.99 0.39 15.23
C ALA A 347 15.71 1.41 14.32
N THR A 348 17.01 1.66 14.56
CA THR A 348 17.84 2.53 13.70
C THR A 348 17.92 1.95 12.29
N LEU A 349 18.21 0.64 12.18
CA LEU A 349 18.28 -0.03 10.87
C LEU A 349 16.92 -0.08 10.17
N TYR A 350 15.83 -0.32 10.91
CA TYR A 350 14.47 -0.24 10.36
C TYR A 350 14.18 1.11 9.71
N LEU A 351 14.48 2.23 10.39
CA LEU A 351 14.24 3.58 9.87
C LEU A 351 15.21 3.96 8.75
N MET A 352 16.45 3.46 8.76
CA MET A 352 17.43 3.73 7.72
C MET A 352 17.16 3.02 6.38
N LEU A 353 16.45 1.89 6.38
CA LEU A 353 16.29 1.08 5.18
C LEU A 353 15.52 1.84 4.09
N PRO A 354 16.01 1.88 2.83
CA PRO A 354 15.38 2.64 1.75
C PRO A 354 13.92 2.26 1.49
N TYR A 355 13.55 1.02 1.79
CA TYR A 355 12.17 0.54 1.74
C TYR A 355 11.25 1.27 2.72
N THR A 356 11.65 1.42 3.98
CA THR A 356 10.82 2.04 5.03
C THR A 356 10.52 3.50 4.71
N ALA A 357 11.49 4.22 4.15
CA ALA A 357 11.33 5.61 3.69
C ALA A 357 10.46 5.76 2.41
N GLN A 358 10.30 4.67 1.63
CA GLN A 358 9.44 4.64 0.44
C GLN A 358 7.99 4.31 0.79
N MET A 359 7.76 3.41 1.75
CA MET A 359 6.42 2.95 2.14
C MET A 359 5.87 3.62 3.41
N THR A 360 6.46 4.75 3.84
CA THR A 360 6.11 5.42 5.12
C THR A 360 4.64 5.82 5.23
N GLY A 361 4.01 6.16 4.12
CA GLY A 361 2.60 6.56 4.05
C GLY A 361 1.63 5.40 3.79
N ARG A 362 2.10 4.15 3.69
CA ARG A 362 1.28 2.97 3.39
C ARG A 362 0.85 2.23 4.65
N VAL A 363 -0.35 2.54 5.12
CA VAL A 363 -0.98 1.95 6.31
C VAL A 363 -1.05 0.43 6.21
N ASP A 364 -1.35 -0.09 5.02
CA ASP A 364 -1.45 -1.51 4.68
C ASP A 364 -0.13 -2.28 4.74
N HIS A 365 1.00 -1.60 4.53
CA HIS A 365 2.33 -2.16 4.77
C HIS A 365 2.69 -2.09 6.27
N ALA A 366 2.46 -0.94 6.93
CA ALA A 366 2.95 -0.68 8.28
C ALA A 366 2.08 -1.29 9.40
N LEU A 367 0.75 -1.20 9.31
CA LEU A 367 -0.17 -1.55 10.40
C LEU A 367 -0.21 -3.06 10.71
N PRO A 368 -0.28 -3.99 9.73
CA PRO A 368 -0.20 -5.43 10.04
C PRO A 368 1.13 -5.81 10.68
N ALA A 369 2.24 -5.19 10.24
CA ALA A 369 3.58 -5.41 10.79
C ALA A 369 3.68 -4.88 12.25
N ALA A 370 3.09 -3.72 12.54
CA ALA A 370 2.99 -3.20 13.90
C ALA A 370 2.19 -4.14 14.83
N LEU A 371 1.04 -4.64 14.37
CA LEU A 371 0.21 -5.56 15.14
C LEU A 371 0.92 -6.89 15.42
N LEU A 372 1.58 -7.50 14.42
CA LEU A 372 2.42 -8.70 14.62
C LEU A 372 3.54 -8.46 15.63
N LEU A 373 4.21 -7.31 15.56
CA LEU A 373 5.26 -6.94 16.51
C LEU A 373 4.71 -6.79 17.93
N TRP A 374 3.51 -6.23 18.09
CA TRP A 374 2.85 -6.10 19.40
C TRP A 374 2.30 -7.43 19.93
N ALA A 375 1.95 -8.39 19.07
CA ALA A 375 1.73 -9.78 19.47
C ALA A 375 3.01 -10.41 20.04
N VAL A 376 4.16 -10.19 19.41
CA VAL A 376 5.48 -10.65 19.89
C VAL A 376 5.88 -9.96 21.20
N LEU A 377 5.67 -8.65 21.35
CA LEU A 377 5.92 -7.93 22.60
C LEU A 377 5.05 -8.45 23.76
N ASN A 378 3.86 -8.97 23.46
CA ASN A 378 2.92 -9.49 24.46
C ASN A 378 2.94 -11.02 24.59
N TYR A 379 3.93 -11.73 24.04
CA TYR A 379 3.95 -13.21 23.97
C TYR A 379 3.87 -13.97 25.32
N ARG A 380 4.10 -13.30 26.46
CA ARG A 380 3.88 -13.89 27.80
C ARG A 380 2.41 -13.92 28.21
N ARG A 381 1.59 -13.05 27.61
CA ARG A 381 0.15 -12.89 27.85
C ARG A 381 -0.64 -13.41 26.62
N PRO A 382 -0.89 -14.73 26.53
CA PRO A 382 -1.42 -15.36 25.31
C PRO A 382 -2.71 -14.72 24.77
N LEU A 383 -3.62 -14.25 25.63
CA LEU A 383 -4.83 -13.54 25.21
C LEU A 383 -4.53 -12.26 24.43
N ILE A 384 -3.62 -11.42 24.94
CA ILE A 384 -3.25 -10.15 24.30
C ILE A 384 -2.46 -10.41 23.01
N ALA A 385 -1.59 -11.42 23.00
CA ALA A 385 -0.91 -11.84 21.78
C ALA A 385 -1.90 -12.37 20.71
N GLY A 386 -2.94 -13.10 21.12
CA GLY A 386 -4.02 -13.55 20.24
C GLY A 386 -4.86 -12.40 19.69
N ILE A 387 -5.19 -11.41 20.52
CA ILE A 387 -5.88 -10.18 20.11
C ILE A 387 -5.09 -9.48 18.99
N PHE A 388 -3.80 -9.19 19.22
CA PHE A 388 -2.95 -8.52 18.23
C PHE A 388 -2.75 -9.34 16.94
N LEU A 389 -2.55 -10.66 17.05
CA LEU A 389 -2.39 -11.52 15.87
C LEU A 389 -3.71 -11.66 15.09
N GLY A 390 -4.86 -11.74 15.77
CA GLY A 390 -6.18 -11.77 15.14
C GLY A 390 -6.55 -10.43 14.49
N LEU A 391 -6.15 -9.29 15.06
CA LEU A 391 -6.26 -7.99 14.38
C LEU A 391 -5.39 -7.94 13.12
N ALA A 392 -4.13 -8.39 13.20
CA ALA A 392 -3.25 -8.46 12.03
C ALA A 392 -3.84 -9.36 10.92
N ALA A 393 -4.32 -10.55 11.32
CA ALA A 393 -4.93 -11.57 10.46
C ALA A 393 -6.31 -11.19 9.90
N GLY A 394 -7.02 -10.26 10.56
CA GLY A 394 -8.29 -9.74 10.09
C GLY A 394 -8.11 -8.57 9.12
N LEU A 395 -7.12 -7.71 9.34
CA LEU A 395 -6.76 -6.63 8.42
C LEU A 395 -6.21 -7.15 7.08
N VAL A 396 -5.30 -8.13 7.15
CA VAL A 396 -4.69 -8.83 6.01
C VAL A 396 -4.64 -10.30 6.39
N TYR A 397 -5.03 -11.24 5.52
CA TYR A 397 -5.22 -12.64 5.94
C TYR A 397 -3.94 -13.48 6.12
N TYR A 398 -2.78 -13.09 5.54
CA TYR A 398 -1.55 -13.91 5.58
C TYR A 398 -1.06 -14.31 7.00
N PRO A 399 -1.18 -13.47 8.05
CA PRO A 399 -0.95 -13.86 9.44
C PRO A 399 -1.77 -15.05 9.96
N LEU A 400 -2.88 -15.48 9.33
CA LEU A 400 -3.55 -16.75 9.69
C LEU A 400 -2.62 -17.95 9.55
N PHE A 401 -1.69 -17.92 8.59
CA PHE A 401 -0.69 -18.98 8.39
C PHE A 401 0.40 -19.00 9.48
N LEU A 402 0.35 -18.08 10.46
CA LEU A 402 1.13 -18.14 11.70
C LEU A 402 0.46 -19.00 12.77
N LEU A 403 -0.85 -19.27 12.69
CA LEU A 403 -1.58 -20.01 13.72
C LEU A 403 -1.01 -21.40 14.05
N PRO A 404 -0.52 -22.22 13.10
CA PRO A 404 0.09 -23.52 13.44
C PRO A 404 1.35 -23.37 14.32
N LEU A 405 2.20 -22.38 14.01
CA LEU A 405 3.40 -22.04 14.79
C LEU A 405 3.04 -21.52 16.19
N TRP A 406 2.11 -20.57 16.28
CA TRP A 406 1.76 -19.89 17.54
C TRP A 406 0.93 -20.78 18.48
N CYS A 407 -0.02 -21.56 17.96
CA CYS A 407 -0.74 -22.57 18.74
C CYS A 407 0.21 -23.65 19.27
N SER A 408 1.21 -24.05 18.47
CA SER A 408 2.25 -24.99 18.91
C SER A 408 3.16 -24.40 19.99
N PHE A 409 3.59 -23.14 19.87
CA PHE A 409 4.35 -22.45 20.93
C PHE A 409 3.58 -22.42 22.26
N TYR A 410 2.28 -22.15 22.23
CA TYR A 410 1.42 -22.12 23.43
C TYR A 410 0.82 -23.48 23.82
N TRP A 411 1.14 -24.58 23.13
CA TRP A 411 0.44 -25.87 23.25
C TRP A 411 0.38 -26.39 24.68
N GLN A 412 1.52 -26.43 25.36
CA GLN A 412 1.64 -26.86 26.76
C GLN A 412 1.08 -25.84 27.77
N ARG A 413 1.04 -24.54 27.41
CA ARG A 413 0.49 -23.48 28.27
C ARG A 413 0.11 -22.25 27.47
N GLY A 414 -1.20 -22.00 27.42
CA GLY A 414 -1.76 -20.74 26.92
C GLY A 414 -2.65 -20.87 25.68
N VAL A 415 -2.61 -22.00 24.95
CA VAL A 415 -3.26 -22.13 23.63
C VAL A 415 -4.75 -21.75 23.64
N ARG A 416 -5.53 -22.16 24.67
CA ARG A 416 -6.94 -21.74 24.82
C ARG A 416 -7.10 -20.22 24.97
N ARG A 417 -6.25 -19.57 25.78
CA ARG A 417 -6.26 -18.10 25.98
C ARG A 417 -5.87 -17.37 24.69
N PHE A 418 -4.92 -17.89 23.94
CA PHE A 418 -4.51 -17.36 22.64
C PHE A 418 -5.61 -17.50 21.58
N ALA A 419 -6.20 -18.69 21.43
CA ALA A 419 -7.27 -18.96 20.48
C ALA A 419 -8.51 -18.09 20.75
N VAL A 420 -8.91 -17.90 22.01
CA VAL A 420 -9.99 -16.96 22.38
C VAL A 420 -9.65 -15.53 21.96
N GLY A 421 -8.40 -15.08 22.12
CA GLY A 421 -7.97 -13.75 21.68
C GLY A 421 -8.05 -13.54 20.17
N VAL A 422 -7.65 -14.55 19.38
CA VAL A 422 -7.74 -14.52 17.91
C VAL A 422 -9.20 -14.55 17.45
N LEU A 423 -9.98 -15.51 17.96
CA LEU A 423 -11.38 -15.68 17.55
C LEU A 423 -12.23 -14.47 17.92
N ALA A 424 -12.03 -13.89 19.11
CA ALA A 424 -12.76 -12.70 19.53
C ALA A 424 -12.51 -11.49 18.61
N THR A 425 -11.25 -11.22 18.23
CA THR A 425 -10.97 -10.06 17.35
C THR A 425 -11.42 -10.28 15.91
N LEU A 426 -11.29 -11.50 15.37
CA LEU A 426 -11.84 -11.83 14.05
C LEU A 426 -13.37 -11.71 14.03
N SER A 427 -14.07 -12.20 15.07
CA SER A 427 -15.52 -12.02 15.19
C SER A 427 -15.94 -10.56 15.33
N ILE A 428 -15.21 -9.75 16.12
CA ILE A 428 -15.49 -8.31 16.26
C ILE A 428 -15.30 -7.59 14.92
N LEU A 429 -14.20 -7.84 14.21
CA LEU A 429 -13.97 -7.26 12.88
C LEU A 429 -15.04 -7.66 11.86
N MET A 430 -15.48 -8.93 11.89
CA MET A 430 -16.58 -9.39 11.03
C MET A 430 -17.90 -8.67 11.35
N ILE A 431 -18.25 -8.54 12.64
CA ILE A 431 -19.45 -7.81 13.09
C ILE A 431 -19.40 -6.36 12.62
N LEU A 432 -18.26 -5.67 12.81
CA LEU A 432 -18.07 -4.28 12.36
C LEU A 432 -18.26 -4.10 10.84
N LEU A 433 -17.79 -5.06 10.03
CA LEU A 433 -18.07 -5.05 8.58
C LEU A 433 -19.56 -5.23 8.28
N THR A 434 -20.20 -6.25 8.88
CA THR A 434 -21.61 -6.57 8.60
C THR A 434 -22.61 -5.52 9.08
N VAL A 435 -22.23 -4.66 10.05
CA VAL A 435 -23.03 -3.49 10.47
C VAL A 435 -22.73 -2.27 9.60
N GLY A 436 -21.55 -2.20 8.97
CA GLY A 436 -21.10 -1.08 8.15
C GLY A 436 -21.22 -1.26 6.63
N GLY A 437 -21.94 -2.28 6.15
CA GLY A 437 -22.03 -2.62 4.73
C GLY A 437 -23.28 -3.43 4.38
N THR A 438 -23.66 -3.39 3.09
CA THR A 438 -24.84 -4.08 2.53
C THR A 438 -24.54 -5.49 2.00
N ASP A 439 -23.26 -5.85 1.84
CA ASP A 439 -22.84 -7.19 1.41
C ASP A 439 -23.16 -8.27 2.45
N SER A 440 -23.40 -9.50 2.00
CA SER A 440 -23.73 -10.62 2.90
C SER A 440 -22.56 -10.96 3.84
N PHE A 441 -22.87 -11.58 5.00
CA PHE A 441 -21.86 -12.14 5.91
C PHE A 441 -20.90 -13.10 5.19
N VAL A 442 -21.42 -13.90 4.25
CA VAL A 442 -20.64 -14.91 3.52
C VAL A 442 -19.66 -14.25 2.54
N ASP A 443 -20.05 -13.14 1.92
CA ASP A 443 -19.19 -12.43 0.97
C ASP A 443 -18.13 -11.59 1.69
N HIS A 444 -18.47 -10.99 2.83
CA HIS A 444 -17.47 -10.46 3.77
C HIS A 444 -16.46 -11.53 4.19
N LEU A 445 -16.91 -12.73 4.59
CA LEU A 445 -16.04 -13.85 4.98
C LEU A 445 -15.10 -14.29 3.84
N ARG A 446 -15.63 -14.40 2.60
CA ARG A 446 -14.86 -14.77 1.40
C ARG A 446 -13.80 -13.72 1.05
N ARG A 447 -14.19 -12.43 1.03
CA ARG A 447 -13.30 -11.29 0.71
C ARG A 447 -12.23 -11.07 1.79
N MET A 448 -12.57 -11.22 3.07
CA MET A 448 -11.67 -10.99 4.19
C MET A 448 -10.56 -12.05 4.32
N PHE A 449 -10.86 -13.31 4.01
CA PHE A 449 -9.91 -14.43 4.17
C PHE A 449 -9.42 -15.07 2.86
N GLY A 450 -9.77 -14.50 1.71
CA GLY A 450 -9.29 -14.96 0.41
C GLY A 450 -9.74 -16.37 0.04
N LEU A 451 -10.95 -16.77 0.46
CA LEU A 451 -11.52 -18.12 0.24
C LEU A 451 -11.98 -18.37 -1.21
N PHE A 452 -11.49 -17.57 -2.15
CA PHE A 452 -11.72 -17.70 -3.59
C PHE A 452 -10.67 -18.62 -4.23
N VAL A 453 -10.94 -19.08 -5.46
CA VAL A 453 -9.89 -19.62 -6.32
C VAL A 453 -8.86 -18.50 -6.56
N PRO A 454 -7.53 -18.76 -6.47
CA PRO A 454 -6.52 -17.73 -6.67
C PRO A 454 -6.66 -17.05 -8.04
N THR A 455 -6.69 -15.71 -8.08
CA THR A 455 -7.00 -14.90 -9.28
C THR A 455 -6.26 -15.36 -10.55
N MET A 456 -6.99 -15.52 -11.66
CA MET A 456 -6.40 -15.91 -12.95
C MET A 456 -5.72 -14.72 -13.66
N GLU A 457 -5.86 -13.50 -13.14
CA GLU A 457 -5.14 -12.30 -13.56
C GLU A 457 -4.24 -11.81 -12.40
N PRO A 458 -3.06 -12.42 -12.19
CA PRO A 458 -2.15 -12.04 -11.11
C PRO A 458 -1.17 -10.94 -11.54
N ARG A 459 -0.89 -9.99 -10.64
CA ARG A 459 -0.05 -8.80 -10.91
C ARG A 459 1.33 -8.87 -10.24
N GLY A 460 2.31 -8.18 -10.81
CA GLY A 460 3.72 -8.21 -10.34
C GLY A 460 4.48 -9.43 -10.85
N ILE A 461 5.26 -10.11 -9.99
CA ILE A 461 6.06 -11.30 -10.35
C ILE A 461 5.31 -12.38 -11.15
N TRP A 462 4.03 -12.61 -10.84
CA TRP A 462 3.18 -13.60 -11.50
C TRP A 462 2.57 -13.07 -12.82
N GLY A 463 2.60 -11.74 -13.04
CA GLY A 463 2.22 -11.09 -14.29
C GLY A 463 3.35 -10.99 -15.32
N LEU A 464 4.51 -11.61 -15.07
CA LEU A 464 5.67 -11.64 -15.99
C LEU A 464 5.51 -12.62 -17.18
N GLY A 465 4.27 -12.90 -17.62
CA GLY A 465 3.96 -13.84 -18.71
C GLY A 465 4.01 -15.33 -18.34
N TRP A 466 3.88 -15.69 -17.05
CA TRP A 466 3.77 -17.10 -16.62
C TRP A 466 2.30 -17.55 -16.61
N ASP A 467 2.01 -18.83 -16.91
CA ASP A 467 0.66 -19.39 -16.66
C ASP A 467 0.35 -19.28 -15.14
N PRO A 468 -0.72 -18.57 -14.73
CA PRO A 468 -1.11 -18.35 -13.33
C PRO A 468 -1.25 -19.65 -12.50
N ARG A 469 -1.47 -20.79 -13.15
CA ARG A 469 -1.56 -22.11 -12.51
C ARG A 469 -0.25 -22.53 -11.83
N TRP A 470 0.92 -22.05 -12.28
CA TRP A 470 2.22 -22.34 -11.64
C TRP A 470 2.36 -21.78 -10.23
N ARG A 471 1.47 -20.88 -9.82
CA ARG A 471 1.37 -20.42 -8.43
C ARG A 471 0.75 -21.47 -7.49
N LEU A 472 -0.05 -22.42 -7.99
CA LEU A 472 -0.71 -23.44 -7.16
C LEU A 472 0.29 -24.34 -6.42
N PRO A 473 1.35 -24.90 -7.05
CA PRO A 473 2.45 -25.57 -6.34
C PRO A 473 3.10 -24.72 -5.24
N VAL A 474 3.25 -23.41 -5.46
CA VAL A 474 3.86 -22.48 -4.48
C VAL A 474 2.94 -22.27 -3.28
N ILE A 475 1.62 -22.14 -3.50
CA ILE A 475 0.60 -22.07 -2.44
C ILE A 475 0.60 -23.38 -1.61
N VAL A 476 0.68 -24.54 -2.27
CA VAL A 476 0.76 -25.84 -1.59
C VAL A 476 2.04 -25.96 -0.76
N ALA A 477 3.20 -25.60 -1.32
CA ALA A 477 4.47 -25.61 -0.61
C ALA A 477 4.47 -24.65 0.61
N PHE A 478 3.86 -23.48 0.47
CA PHE A 478 3.66 -22.52 1.55
C PHE A 478 2.72 -23.06 2.66
N GLY A 479 1.61 -23.70 2.29
CA GLY A 479 0.70 -24.35 3.24
C GLY A 479 1.37 -25.52 4.00
N ILE A 480 2.21 -26.30 3.31
CA ILE A 480 3.04 -27.34 3.92
C ILE A 480 4.05 -26.72 4.88
N LEU A 481 4.75 -25.64 4.49
CA LEU A 481 5.73 -24.95 5.35
C LEU A 481 5.08 -24.38 6.63
N SER A 482 3.93 -23.69 6.49
CA SER A 482 3.13 -23.19 7.61
C SER A 482 2.72 -24.33 8.56
N SER A 483 2.22 -25.44 8.01
CA SER A 483 1.79 -26.62 8.79
C SER A 483 2.96 -27.33 9.46
N LEU A 484 4.11 -27.45 8.78
CA LEU A 484 5.35 -28.02 9.32
C LEU A 484 5.83 -27.25 10.55
N PHE A 485 5.62 -25.93 10.60
CA PHE A 485 5.94 -25.12 11.77
C PHE A 485 5.08 -25.44 13.02
N ALA A 486 4.01 -26.24 12.92
CA ALA A 486 3.38 -26.82 14.11
C ALA A 486 4.30 -27.86 14.77
N ALA A 487 4.90 -28.77 14.00
CA ALA A 487 5.76 -29.82 14.53
C ALA A 487 7.19 -29.34 14.82
N TRP A 488 7.83 -28.70 13.83
CA TRP A 488 9.22 -28.27 13.86
C TRP A 488 9.34 -26.74 13.98
N PRO A 489 10.46 -26.15 14.43
CA PRO A 489 11.45 -26.74 15.33
C PRO A 489 10.81 -27.14 16.68
N SER A 490 11.53 -27.94 17.46
CA SER A 490 11.17 -28.28 18.84
C SER A 490 12.45 -28.35 19.70
N PRO A 491 12.47 -27.83 20.94
CA PRO A 491 11.40 -27.10 21.62
C PRO A 491 11.25 -25.64 21.12
N LYS A 492 10.01 -25.17 21.03
CA LYS A 492 9.70 -23.80 20.60
C LYS A 492 9.95 -22.77 21.70
N ASN A 493 10.78 -21.78 21.38
CA ASN A 493 11.14 -20.63 22.21
C ASN A 493 10.85 -19.31 21.47
N LEU A 494 10.96 -18.16 22.16
CA LEU A 494 10.75 -16.82 21.56
C LEU A 494 11.60 -16.59 20.30
N GLY A 495 12.84 -17.09 20.26
CA GLY A 495 13.68 -17.00 19.06
C GLY A 495 13.07 -17.72 17.88
N THR A 496 12.66 -18.99 18.04
CA THR A 496 11.95 -19.72 16.98
C THR A 496 10.61 -19.08 16.61
N LEU A 497 9.89 -18.49 17.58
CA LEU A 497 8.61 -17.82 17.33
C LEU A 497 8.79 -16.61 16.40
N ILE A 498 9.78 -15.75 16.66
CA ILE A 498 10.09 -14.59 15.82
C ILE A 498 10.64 -15.04 14.45
N GLY A 499 11.60 -15.97 14.44
CA GLY A 499 12.27 -16.43 13.21
C GLY A 499 11.33 -17.15 12.24
N CYS A 500 10.53 -18.09 12.73
CA CYS A 500 9.57 -18.81 11.90
C CYS A 500 8.37 -17.92 11.51
N SER A 501 8.00 -16.92 12.32
CA SER A 501 7.01 -15.92 11.90
C SER A 501 7.53 -15.04 10.77
N ALA A 502 8.78 -14.58 10.84
CA ALA A 502 9.43 -13.90 9.72
C ALA A 502 9.48 -14.81 8.48
N ALA A 503 9.82 -16.09 8.63
CA ALA A 503 9.87 -17.06 7.53
C ALA A 503 8.53 -17.22 6.83
N VAL A 504 7.40 -17.32 7.56
CA VAL A 504 6.06 -17.38 6.95
C VAL A 504 5.71 -16.06 6.25
N MET A 505 5.98 -14.90 6.86
CA MET A 505 5.63 -13.61 6.24
C MET A 505 6.51 -13.27 5.01
N VAL A 506 7.74 -13.81 4.92
CA VAL A 506 8.54 -13.84 3.68
C VAL A 506 7.94 -14.84 2.68
N ALA A 507 7.67 -16.08 3.11
CA ALA A 507 7.13 -17.12 2.23
C ALA A 507 5.75 -16.77 1.61
N ALA A 508 4.98 -15.89 2.25
CA ALA A 508 3.73 -15.35 1.72
C ALA A 508 3.94 -14.51 0.43
N GLN A 509 5.08 -13.81 0.30
CA GLN A 509 5.38 -13.00 -0.89
C GLN A 509 5.45 -13.85 -2.17
N PHE A 510 5.87 -15.12 -2.05
CA PHE A 510 6.07 -16.02 -3.19
C PHE A 510 4.79 -16.36 -3.93
N TRP A 511 3.64 -16.29 -3.28
CA TRP A 511 2.33 -16.56 -3.89
C TRP A 511 1.35 -15.38 -3.80
N HIS A 512 1.77 -14.23 -3.27
CA HIS A 512 0.91 -13.06 -3.18
C HIS A 512 0.49 -12.60 -4.59
N GLY A 513 -0.81 -12.60 -4.86
CA GLY A 513 -1.36 -12.42 -6.21
C GLY A 513 -1.26 -11.01 -6.80
N TYR A 514 -0.87 -10.03 -5.99
CA TYR A 514 -0.75 -8.62 -6.38
C TYR A 514 0.56 -8.06 -5.83
N GLY A 515 1.58 -7.92 -6.67
CA GLY A 515 2.85 -7.30 -6.26
C GLY A 515 3.63 -8.06 -5.18
N GLY A 516 3.59 -9.40 -5.19
CA GLY A 516 4.45 -10.24 -4.35
C GLY A 516 5.92 -9.82 -4.45
N GLY A 517 6.59 -9.67 -3.30
CA GLY A 517 7.96 -9.14 -3.18
C GLY A 517 8.03 -7.63 -2.89
N LEU A 518 6.89 -6.93 -2.82
CA LEU A 518 6.84 -5.51 -2.45
C LEU A 518 6.35 -5.27 -1.01
N TYR A 519 5.67 -6.24 -0.38
CA TYR A 519 5.15 -6.11 0.99
C TYR A 519 6.19 -6.46 2.07
N ILE A 520 7.44 -6.04 1.86
CA ILE A 520 8.61 -6.30 2.72
C ILE A 520 8.34 -5.92 4.20
N ALA A 521 7.52 -4.90 4.45
CA ALA A 521 7.13 -4.46 5.79
C ALA A 521 6.52 -5.58 6.65
N TRP A 522 5.74 -6.48 6.06
CA TRP A 522 5.04 -7.53 6.79
C TRP A 522 6.00 -8.52 7.48
N PHE A 523 7.22 -8.69 6.97
CA PHE A 523 8.26 -9.50 7.59
C PHE A 523 9.42 -8.69 8.19
N LEU A 524 9.70 -7.48 7.69
CA LEU A 524 10.94 -6.75 7.99
C LEU A 524 11.20 -6.53 9.49
N PRO A 525 10.26 -6.08 10.35
CA PRO A 525 10.51 -5.97 11.79
C PRO A 525 10.83 -7.32 12.46
N LEU A 526 10.22 -8.41 12.00
CA LEU A 526 10.45 -9.77 12.53
C LEU A 526 11.79 -10.35 12.04
N LEU A 527 12.19 -10.04 10.81
CA LEU A 527 13.52 -10.32 10.24
C LEU A 527 14.60 -9.56 11.01
N LEU A 528 14.44 -8.26 11.22
CA LEU A 528 15.39 -7.45 11.99
C LEU A 528 15.50 -7.94 13.44
N LEU A 529 14.40 -8.24 14.12
CA LEU A 529 14.44 -8.90 15.43
C LEU A 529 15.11 -10.28 15.39
N THR A 530 15.04 -11.02 14.27
CA THR A 530 15.74 -12.30 14.10
C THR A 530 17.25 -12.15 13.94
N ILE A 531 17.70 -11.05 13.35
CA ILE A 531 19.11 -10.72 13.16
C ILE A 531 19.73 -10.17 14.47
N PHE A 532 19.01 -9.33 15.21
CA PHE A 532 19.51 -8.66 16.42
C PHE A 532 19.37 -9.46 17.72
N ARG A 533 18.59 -10.56 17.75
CA ARG A 533 18.33 -11.29 19.00
C ARG A 533 19.55 -12.08 19.52
N PRO A 534 19.73 -12.16 20.85
CA PRO A 534 20.66 -13.09 21.48
C PRO A 534 20.12 -14.52 21.43
N ASN A 535 20.80 -15.45 22.11
CA ASN A 535 20.21 -16.75 22.42
C ASN A 535 19.00 -16.58 23.36
N LEU A 536 17.88 -17.22 23.05
CA LEU A 536 16.61 -17.14 23.78
C LEU A 536 16.03 -18.53 24.08
N GLN A 537 16.86 -19.57 24.11
CA GLN A 537 16.47 -20.96 24.37
C GLN A 537 15.71 -21.17 25.69
N ASP A 538 15.86 -20.29 26.68
CA ASP A 538 15.13 -20.33 27.94
C ASP A 538 13.67 -19.81 27.82
N ARG A 539 13.37 -18.98 26.81
CA ARG A 539 12.08 -18.28 26.61
C ARG A 539 11.01 -19.19 25.98
N VAL A 540 10.76 -20.34 26.58
CA VAL A 540 9.70 -21.30 26.22
C VAL A 540 8.41 -20.96 26.97
N ALA A 541 7.24 -21.08 26.32
CA ALA A 541 5.93 -20.72 26.91
C ALA A 541 5.69 -21.34 28.31
N LEU A 542 6.10 -22.60 28.52
CA LEU A 542 5.99 -23.30 29.80
C LEU A 542 6.74 -22.61 30.97
N LYS A 543 7.77 -21.80 30.67
CA LYS A 543 8.54 -21.04 31.66
C LYS A 543 8.05 -19.60 31.82
N VAL A 544 7.52 -18.97 30.76
CA VAL A 544 7.29 -17.51 30.71
C VAL A 544 5.83 -17.07 30.60
N VAL A 545 4.89 -18.00 30.39
CA VAL A 545 3.45 -17.74 30.44
C VAL A 545 2.92 -18.06 31.82
N ASP A 546 2.19 -17.12 32.42
CA ASP A 546 1.63 -17.27 33.75
C ASP A 546 0.67 -18.47 33.83
N ARG A 547 0.79 -19.26 34.90
CA ARG A 547 -0.31 -20.13 35.35
C ARG A 547 -1.47 -19.18 35.68
N GLY A 548 -2.59 -19.28 34.96
CA GLY A 548 -3.76 -18.46 35.24
C GLY A 548 -4.33 -18.80 36.62
N ALA A 549 -5.15 -17.91 37.19
CA ALA A 549 -5.75 -18.10 38.51
C ALA A 549 -6.56 -19.41 38.57
N ALA A 550 -5.97 -20.44 39.16
CA ALA A 550 -6.49 -21.80 39.26
C ALA A 550 -5.85 -22.48 40.47
N GLY A 551 -6.50 -22.33 41.62
CA GLY A 551 -6.00 -22.77 42.93
C GLY A 551 -5.07 -21.75 43.61
N PRO A 552 -5.19 -21.53 44.94
CA PRO A 552 -4.18 -20.81 45.69
C PRO A 552 -2.88 -21.62 45.71
N ALA A 553 -1.74 -20.93 45.79
CA ALA A 553 -0.47 -21.61 46.01
C ALA A 553 -0.42 -22.12 47.46
N LEU A 554 -0.49 -23.44 47.66
CA LEU A 554 0.05 -24.07 48.86
C LEU A 554 1.58 -23.95 48.81
N ALA A 555 2.06 -22.77 49.21
CA ALA A 555 3.47 -22.50 49.47
C ALA A 555 3.79 -22.89 50.92
N SER A 556 3.81 -24.20 51.17
CA SER A 556 4.33 -24.81 52.39
C SER A 556 5.55 -25.64 52.02
N ASP A 557 6.64 -25.39 52.75
CA ASP A 557 7.86 -26.21 52.85
C ASP A 557 8.74 -26.31 51.58
N SER A 558 10.06 -26.20 51.66
CA SER A 558 10.92 -25.75 52.77
C SER A 558 12.19 -25.07 52.23
N VAL A 559 12.68 -24.03 52.91
CA VAL A 559 14.00 -23.44 52.69
C VAL A 559 14.65 -23.24 54.06
N SER A 560 15.00 -24.36 54.69
CA SER A 560 15.55 -24.42 56.04
C SER A 560 16.45 -25.63 56.25
N ASP A 561 17.21 -26.02 55.22
CA ASP A 561 18.25 -27.06 55.29
C ASP A 561 19.35 -26.77 54.24
N LEU A 562 20.28 -25.87 54.58
CA LEU A 562 21.54 -25.68 53.85
C LEU A 562 22.61 -24.97 54.72
N GLN A 563 22.70 -25.39 56.00
CA GLN A 563 23.76 -24.99 56.95
C GLN A 563 24.26 -26.16 57.80
N ALA A 564 24.62 -27.28 57.15
CA ALA A 564 25.49 -28.32 57.72
C ALA A 564 26.11 -29.17 56.60
N ILE A 565 27.34 -29.65 56.84
CA ILE A 565 28.24 -30.41 55.93
C ILE A 565 29.04 -29.51 54.97
#